data_AF-A0A8X6LQM6-F1
#
_entry.id   AF-A0A8X6LQM6-F1
#
_cell.length_a   1.000
_cell.length_b   1.000
_cell.length_c   1.000
_cell.angle_alpha   90.00
_cell.angle_beta   90.00
_cell.angle_gamma   90.00
#
_symmetry.space_group_name_H-M   'P 1'
#
loop_
_entity.id
_entity.type
_entity.pdbx_description
1 polymer ?
#
loop_
_entity_poly.entity_id
_entity_poly.type
_entity_poly.pdbx_seq_one_letter_code
_entity_poly.pdbx_strand_id
1 'polypeptide(L)' 'MAQSFILTLFTAPLEIIYWIKWGIAYVAIRFNNAFHKRRFDLYDIHAVGDPVKLGVVVPQIEKDLESPFPESHLQEVSIF' A
#
# COMPACT_ATOMS: atom_id res chain seq x y z
N MET A 1 34.39 31.92 14.05
CA MET A 1 33.72 31.21 15.16
C MET A 1 32.24 31.58 15.30
N ALA A 2 31.86 32.87 15.27
CA ALA A 2 30.45 33.29 15.34
C ALA A 2 29.61 32.94 14.08
N GLN A 3 30.18 33.09 12.88
CA GLN A 3 29.47 32.81 11.62
C GLN A 3 29.07 31.34 11.47
N SER A 4 29.96 30.41 11.85
CA SER A 4 29.68 28.97 11.86
C SER A 4 28.57 28.61 12.84
N PHE A 5 28.47 29.32 13.98
CA PHE A 5 27.45 29.07 15.00
C PHE A 5 26.04 29.48 14.52
N ILE A 6 25.94 30.62 13.83
CA ILE A 6 24.69 31.10 13.24
C ILE A 6 24.23 30.15 12.14
N LEU A 7 25.15 29.69 11.27
CA LEU A 7 24.82 28.73 10.23
C LEU A 7 24.29 27.41 10.81
N THR A 8 24.95 26.84 11.83
CA THR A 8 24.47 25.62 12.50
C THR A 8 23.13 25.81 13.19
N LEU A 9 22.86 26.98 13.76
CA LEU A 9 21.57 27.28 14.41
C LEU A 9 20.43 27.33 13.39
N PHE A 10 20.70 27.80 12.17
CA PHE A 10 19.71 27.87 11.08
C PHE A 10 19.56 26.55 10.32
N THR A 11 20.62 25.73 10.18
CA THR A 11 20.56 24.47 9.45
C THR A 11 20.09 23.29 10.30
N ALA A 12 20.42 23.25 11.60
CA ALA A 12 19.97 22.20 12.51
C ALA A 12 18.44 21.95 12.51
N PRO A 13 17.57 22.98 12.56
CA PRO A 13 16.12 22.75 12.49
C PRO A 13 15.68 22.19 11.13
N LEU A 14 16.36 22.53 10.03
CA LEU A 14 16.04 21.99 8.71
C LEU A 14 16.37 20.51 8.60
N GLU A 15 17.49 20.07 9.19
CA GLU A 15 17.82 18.64 9.24
C GLU A 15 16.85 17.86 10.12
N ILE A 16 16.46 18.40 11.27
CA ILE A 16 15.47 17.78 12.15
C ILE A 16 14.14 17.59 11.39
N ILE A 17 13.68 18.61 10.67
CA ILE A 17 12.46 18.53 9.85
C ILE A 17 12.62 17.48 8.74
N TYR A 18 13.79 17.40 8.10
CA TYR A 18 14.08 16.39 7.08
C TYR A 18 13.95 14.97 7.63
N TRP A 19 14.54 14.69 8.78
CA TRP A 19 14.44 13.37 9.41
C TRP A 19 13.03 13.07 9.92
N ILE A 20 12.31 14.06 10.45
CA ILE A 20 10.90 13.89 10.87
C ILE A 20 10.02 13.50 9.68
N LYS A 21 10.20 14.13 8.51
CA LYS A 21 9.47 13.77 7.29
C LYS A 21 9.66 12.29 6.95
N TRP A 22 10.88 11.78 7.02
CA TRP A 22 11.17 10.37 6.75
C TRP A 22 10.64 9.45 7.85
N GLY A 23 10.68 9.87 9.11
CA GLY A 23 10.06 9.14 10.22
C GLY A 23 8.55 8.97 10.01
N ILE A 24 7.85 10.06 9.67
CA ILE A 24 6.41 10.02 9.36
C ILE A 24 6.13 9.14 8.14
N ALA A 25 6.91 9.28 7.07
CA ALA A 25 6.76 8.45 5.87
C ALA A 25 6.96 6.96 6.17
N TYR A 26 7.99 6.60 6.95
CA TYR A 26 8.25 5.23 7.36
C TYR A 26 7.09 4.65 8.18
N VAL A 27 6.61 5.40 9.17
CA VAL A 27 5.48 4.99 10.01
C VAL A 27 4.21 4.83 9.17
N ALA A 28 3.93 5.79 8.28
CA ALA A 28 2.79 5.71 7.36
C ALA A 28 2.88 4.49 6.43
N ILE A 29 4.05 4.20 5.85
CA ILE A 29 4.27 3.00 5.02
C ILE A 29 4.10 1.73 5.85
N ARG A 30 4.61 1.71 7.09
CA ARG A 30 4.51 0.53 7.95
C ARG A 30 3.08 0.24 8.36
N PHE A 31 2.33 1.27 8.74
CA PHE A 31 0.90 1.14 9.01
C PHE A 31 0.13 0.78 7.76
N ASN A 32 0.41 1.42 6.62
CA ASN A 32 -0.22 1.08 5.36
C ASN A 32 0.02 -0.38 4.99
N ASN A 33 1.25 -0.90 5.14
CA ASN A 33 1.58 -2.29 4.88
C ASN A 33 0.99 -3.28 5.91
N ALA A 34 0.73 -2.83 7.14
CA ALA A 34 0.09 -3.65 8.17
C ALA A 34 -1.45 -3.71 8.01
N PHE A 35 -2.06 -2.57 7.65
CA PHE A 35 -3.52 -2.44 7.49
C PHE A 35 -4.01 -2.83 6.10
N HIS A 36 -3.24 -2.53 5.05
CA HIS A 36 -3.42 -3.18 3.76
C HIS A 36 -2.85 -4.58 3.92
N LYS A 37 -3.67 -5.47 4.51
CA LYS A 37 -3.55 -6.91 4.24
C LYS A 37 -3.26 -7.02 2.77
N ARG A 38 -2.09 -7.61 2.46
CA ARG A 38 -1.65 -7.93 1.11
C ARG A 38 -2.90 -8.32 0.34
N ARG A 39 -3.19 -7.64 -0.76
CA ARG A 39 -4.33 -7.95 -1.64
C ARG A 39 -4.35 -9.43 -2.10
N PHE A 40 -3.26 -10.14 -1.80
CA PHE A 40 -2.93 -11.53 -2.08
C PHE A 40 -2.52 -12.33 -0.82
N ASP A 41 -2.94 -11.94 0.40
CA ASP A 41 -2.78 -12.79 1.59
C ASP A 41 -3.95 -13.77 1.70
N LEU A 42 -4.25 -14.42 0.56
CA LEU A 42 -5.36 -15.34 0.45
C LEU A 42 -4.98 -16.76 0.88
N TYR A 43 -3.70 -17.11 0.75
CA TYR A 43 -3.22 -18.44 1.07
C TYR A 43 -2.48 -18.46 2.39
N ASP A 44 -2.87 -19.38 3.26
CA ASP A 44 -2.23 -19.64 4.55
C ASP A 44 -2.06 -21.15 4.72
N ILE A 45 -0.81 -21.61 4.61
CA ILE A 45 -0.43 -23.02 4.76
C ILE A 45 -0.70 -23.56 6.18
N HIS A 46 -0.99 -22.70 7.15
CA HIS A 46 -1.36 -23.08 8.52
C HIS A 46 -2.88 -22.99 8.76
N ALA A 47 -3.68 -22.61 7.76
CA ALA A 47 -5.12 -22.52 7.89
C ALA A 47 -5.75 -23.92 8.00
N VAL A 48 -6.09 -24.34 9.22
CA VAL A 48 -6.75 -25.62 9.46
C VAL A 48 -8.24 -25.50 9.13
N GLY A 49 -8.71 -26.28 8.16
CA GLY A 49 -10.13 -26.41 7.84
C GLY A 49 -10.73 -25.32 6.96
N ASP A 50 -9.91 -24.42 6.40
CA ASP A 50 -10.37 -23.41 5.42
C ASP A 50 -9.86 -23.78 4.02
N PRO A 51 -10.71 -24.36 3.15
CA PRO A 51 -10.30 -24.83 1.83
C PRO A 51 -9.94 -23.67 0.87
N VAL A 52 -10.43 -22.46 1.12
CA VAL A 52 -10.09 -21.27 0.32
C VAL A 52 -8.67 -20.84 0.65
N LYS A 53 -8.33 -20.75 1.94
CA LYS A 53 -6.96 -20.40 2.37
C LYS A 53 -5.92 -21.46 2.09
N LEU A 54 -6.32 -22.73 2.04
CA LEU A 54 -5.44 -23.83 1.65
C LEU A 54 -5.21 -23.91 0.14
N GLY A 55 -5.88 -23.07 -0.67
CA GLY A 55 -5.77 -23.09 -2.13
C GLY A 55 -6.45 -24.29 -2.80
N VAL A 56 -7.36 -24.96 -2.08
CA VAL A 56 -8.19 -26.03 -2.64
C VAL A 56 -9.34 -25.44 -3.47
N VAL A 57 -9.83 -24.25 -3.08
CA VAL A 57 -10.92 -23.53 -3.77
C VAL A 57 -10.42 -22.16 -4.20
N VAL A 58 -10.61 -21.83 -5.49
CA VAL A 58 -10.26 -20.51 -6.04
C VAL A 58 -11.11 -19.44 -5.33
N PRO A 59 -10.48 -18.43 -4.73
CA PRO A 59 -11.19 -17.33 -4.09
C PRO A 59 -12.05 -16.55 -5.08
N GLN A 60 -13.27 -16.21 -4.70
CA GLN A 60 -14.20 -15.47 -5.55
C GLN A 60 -13.62 -14.12 -6.03
N ILE A 61 -12.77 -13.48 -5.21
CA ILE A 61 -12.12 -12.21 -5.57
C ILE A 61 -11.08 -12.33 -6.68
N GLU A 62 -10.38 -13.47 -6.79
CA GLU A 62 -9.47 -13.73 -7.91
C GLU A 62 -10.29 -13.96 -9.19
N LYS A 63 -11.38 -14.71 -9.08
CA LYS A 63 -12.32 -14.96 -10.18
C LYS A 63 -12.93 -13.67 -10.72
N ASP A 64 -13.35 -12.75 -9.84
CA ASP A 64 -13.94 -11.47 -10.25
C ASP A 64 -12.90 -10.54 -10.88
N LEU A 65 -11.64 -10.59 -10.42
CA LEU A 65 -10.54 -9.78 -10.96
C LEU A 65 -10.06 -10.26 -12.34
N GLU A 66 -10.02 -11.57 -12.56
CA GLU A 66 -9.66 -12.18 -13.84
C GLU A 66 -10.83 -12.18 -14.84
N SER A 67 -12.06 -11.94 -14.36
CA SER A 67 -13.23 -11.93 -15.22
C SER A 67 -13.13 -10.78 -16.23
N PRO A 68 -13.41 -11.03 -17.53
CA PRO A 68 -13.53 -9.96 -18.49
C PRO A 68 -14.67 -9.03 -18.04
N PHE A 69 -14.41 -7.72 -18.04
CA PHE A 69 -15.47 -6.74 -17.76
C PHE A 69 -16.64 -6.95 -18.73
N PRO A 70 -17.89 -6.88 -18.26
CA PRO A 70 -19.03 -7.07 -19.14
C PRO A 70 -19.03 -6.01 -20.23
N GLU A 71 -19.30 -6.44 -21.46
CA GLU A 71 -19.28 -5.61 -22.68
C GLU A 71 -20.21 -4.38 -22.61
N SER A 72 -21.15 -4.35 -21.67
CA SER A 72 -21.97 -3.17 -21.35
C SER A 72 -21.15 -1.93 -21.02
N HIS A 73 -19.94 -2.08 -20.46
CA HIS A 73 -19.02 -0.96 -20.19
C HIS A 73 -18.41 -0.35 -21.46
N LEU A 74 -18.47 -1.06 -22.60
CA LEU A 74 -17.98 -0.56 -23.89
C LEU A 74 -19.07 0.21 -24.66
N GLN A 75 -20.33 0.13 -24.24
CA GLN A 75 -21.47 0.76 -24.92
C GLN A 75 -21.66 2.25 -24.59
N GLU A 76 -20.95 2.80 -23.59
CA GLU A 76 -21.06 4.23 -23.25
C GLU A 76 -20.28 5.17 -24.19
N VAL A 77 -19.42 4.65 -25.08
CA VAL A 77 -18.66 5.45 -26.07
C VAL A 77 -19.09 5.12 -27.49
N SER A 78 -20.40 5.20 -27.74
CA SER A 78 -20.92 5.33 -29.11
C SER A 78 -22.00 6.42 -29.13
N ILE A 79 -21.58 7.66 -28.88
CA ILE A 79 -22.31 8.83 -29.35
C ILE A 79 -21.95 8.96 -30.84
N PHE A 80 -22.78 8.37 -31.69
CA PHE A 80 -22.95 8.78 -33.08
C PHE A 80 -24.01 9.89 -33.13
#